data_AF-A0A955D644-F1
#
_entry.id   AF-A0A955D644-F1
#
_cell.length_a   1.000
_cell.length_b   1.000
_cell.length_c   1.000
_cell.angle_alpha   90.00
_cell.angle_beta   90.00
_cell.angle_gamma   90.00
#
_symmetry.space_group_name_H-M   'P 1'
#
loop_
_entity.id
_entity.type
_entity.pdbx_description
1 polymer ?
#
loop_
_entity_poly.entity_id
_entity_poly.type
_entity_poly.pdbx_seq_one_letter_code
_entity_poly.pdbx_strand_id
1 'polypeptide(L)'
;MINWLSQVAAVTLFNLRTIPQRRGAALAAIVGIAGVVAVLVGVLSIAEGFRAAMTITGPDDIAIVLRASADTEMTSGLSREETRLIADAPGIARGPEGPLASAELFVMINLPKRSTGTDANVPLRGVQRAASAIRGDMTIVEGRNFEPGRNEVIVGAGAARAFAGLDLGHTIKVGQSQWKVVGIFTGGGGAAESEIWTDAAVLQPAYQRGDSFQSLYARLESPDSFASFKDALTTDPRLKVKVVRQREFLAEQSTMITSFIQTIGFFIAALMALGALFGALNTMYSAVADRTREIATLRALGFGAAPVIISIMLESLVLSLIGGALGSAVAYFAFNGFTASTINWQTFSQIAFAFAVTPQLLVMAVVWAAVIGLVGGFFPAIRAARLPIASALREG
;
A
#
# COMPACT_ATOMS: atom_id res chain seq x y z
N MET A 1 -47.62 -27.61 8.89
CA MET A 1 -46.18 -27.78 9.23
C MET A 1 -45.46 -26.50 8.87
N ILE A 2 -44.94 -25.77 9.86
CA ILE A 2 -44.13 -24.58 9.60
C ILE A 2 -42.85 -25.05 8.91
N ASN A 3 -42.59 -24.55 7.70
CA ASN A 3 -41.39 -24.90 6.94
C ASN A 3 -40.14 -24.48 7.74
N TRP A 4 -39.09 -25.29 7.75
CA TRP A 4 -37.84 -25.02 8.48
C TRP A 4 -37.28 -23.61 8.20
N LEU A 5 -37.37 -23.15 6.95
CA LEU A 5 -36.98 -21.78 6.57
C LEU A 5 -37.83 -20.70 7.26
N SER A 6 -39.14 -20.92 7.39
CA SER A 6 -40.02 -19.99 8.10
C SER A 6 -39.78 -19.98 9.61
N GLN A 7 -39.34 -21.11 10.20
CA GLN A 7 -38.91 -21.15 11.60
C GLN A 7 -37.66 -20.27 11.81
N VAL A 8 -36.65 -20.44 10.96
CA VAL A 8 -35.43 -19.62 11.01
C VAL A 8 -35.75 -18.14 10.85
N ALA A 9 -36.56 -17.77 9.86
CA ALA A 9 -36.92 -16.37 9.59
C ALA A 9 -37.68 -15.73 10.75
N ALA A 10 -38.65 -16.43 11.35
CA ALA A 10 -39.42 -15.93 12.47
C ALA A 10 -38.56 -15.67 13.71
N VAL A 11 -37.70 -16.63 14.08
CA VAL A 11 -36.80 -16.51 15.24
C VAL A 11 -35.74 -15.43 14.98
N THR A 12 -35.23 -15.32 13.76
CA THR A 12 -34.24 -14.30 13.38
C THR A 12 -34.83 -12.90 13.47
N LEU A 13 -36.02 -12.67 12.91
CA LEU A 13 -36.69 -11.37 12.96
C LEU A 13 -36.99 -10.96 14.41
N PHE A 14 -37.41 -11.91 15.23
CA PHE A 14 -37.63 -11.69 16.65
C PHE A 14 -36.33 -11.32 17.39
N ASN A 15 -35.23 -12.04 17.10
CA ASN A 15 -33.90 -11.76 17.67
C ASN A 15 -33.36 -10.38 17.28
N LEU A 16 -33.58 -9.96 16.04
CA LEU A 16 -33.15 -8.65 15.55
C LEU A 16 -33.96 -7.51 16.19
N ARG A 17 -35.28 -7.69 16.36
CA ARG A 17 -36.17 -6.69 16.98
C ARG A 17 -35.86 -6.38 18.44
N THR A 18 -35.20 -7.31 19.12
CA THR A 18 -34.85 -7.21 20.54
C THR A 18 -33.42 -6.67 20.75
N ILE A 19 -32.65 -6.41 19.70
CA ILE A 19 -31.34 -5.71 19.79
C ILE A 19 -31.45 -4.36 20.54
N PRO A 20 -32.45 -3.50 20.31
CA PRO A 20 -32.58 -2.21 20.99
C PRO A 20 -32.80 -2.30 22.50
N GLN A 21 -33.11 -3.47 23.05
CA GLN A 21 -33.23 -3.68 24.49
C GLN A 21 -31.85 -3.92 25.15
N ARG A 22 -30.83 -4.26 24.35
CA ARG A 22 -29.45 -4.57 24.79
C ARG A 22 -28.41 -3.71 24.09
N ARG A 23 -28.69 -2.41 23.97
CA ARG A 23 -27.88 -1.45 23.20
C ARG A 23 -26.42 -1.44 23.62
N GLY A 24 -26.13 -1.49 24.92
CA GLY A 24 -24.76 -1.45 25.43
C GLY A 24 -23.88 -2.59 24.91
N ALA A 25 -24.36 -3.83 25.04
CA ALA A 25 -23.61 -5.00 24.59
C ALA A 25 -23.51 -5.07 23.06
N ALA A 26 -24.61 -4.80 22.34
CA ALA A 26 -24.60 -4.75 20.89
C ALA A 26 -23.64 -3.65 20.36
N LEU A 27 -23.64 -2.47 20.96
CA LEU A 27 -22.71 -1.38 20.61
C LEU A 27 -21.26 -1.78 20.90
N ALA A 28 -20.98 -2.41 22.03
CA ALA A 28 -19.62 -2.87 22.36
C ALA A 28 -19.10 -3.87 21.32
N ALA A 29 -19.93 -4.82 20.88
CA ALA A 29 -19.57 -5.76 19.82
C ALA A 29 -19.35 -5.06 18.47
N ILE A 30 -20.25 -4.15 18.07
CA ILE A 30 -20.15 -3.38 16.83
C ILE A 30 -18.86 -2.53 16.82
N VAL A 31 -18.59 -1.78 17.90
CA VAL A 31 -17.42 -0.91 18.02
C VAL A 31 -16.12 -1.72 18.06
N GLY A 32 -16.10 -2.85 18.77
CA GLY A 32 -14.96 -3.75 18.78
C GLY A 32 -14.61 -4.27 17.39
N ILE A 33 -15.60 -4.74 16.63
CA ILE A 33 -15.41 -5.22 15.26
C ILE A 33 -15.04 -4.08 14.31
N ALA A 34 -15.70 -2.92 14.45
CA ALA A 34 -15.39 -1.72 13.66
C ALA A 34 -13.93 -1.26 13.87
N GLY A 35 -13.43 -1.30 15.11
CA GLY A 35 -12.05 -0.96 15.43
C GLY A 35 -11.04 -1.91 14.77
N VAL A 36 -11.28 -3.23 14.83
CA VAL A 36 -10.44 -4.23 14.14
C VAL A 36 -10.38 -3.96 12.64
N VAL A 37 -11.55 -3.74 12.03
CA VAL A 37 -11.68 -3.50 10.59
C VAL A 37 -11.02 -2.19 10.19
N ALA A 38 -11.21 -1.12 10.97
CA ALA A 38 -10.63 0.19 10.68
C ALA A 38 -9.10 0.14 10.72
N VAL A 39 -8.52 -0.53 11.72
CA VAL A 39 -7.06 -0.70 11.84
C VAL A 39 -6.52 -1.59 10.72
N LEU A 40 -7.17 -2.72 10.43
CA LEU A 40 -6.75 -3.62 9.35
C LEU A 40 -6.74 -2.90 7.99
N VAL A 41 -7.83 -2.22 7.63
CA VAL A 41 -7.91 -1.45 6.37
C VAL A 41 -6.90 -0.32 6.38
N GLY A 42 -6.76 0.41 7.49
CA GLY A 42 -5.78 1.49 7.64
C GLY A 42 -4.36 1.02 7.35
N VAL A 43 -3.89 -0.03 8.03
CA VAL A 43 -2.54 -0.58 7.84
C VAL A 43 -2.34 -1.12 6.42
N LEU A 44 -3.32 -1.85 5.87
CA LEU A 44 -3.19 -2.42 4.54
C LEU A 44 -3.29 -1.38 3.42
N SER A 45 -3.97 -0.25 3.65
CA SER A 45 -3.99 0.88 2.71
C SER A 45 -2.62 1.52 2.51
N ILE A 46 -1.73 1.40 3.51
CA ILE A 46 -0.34 1.84 3.41
C ILE A 46 0.41 0.95 2.42
N ALA A 47 0.25 -0.38 2.53
CA ALA A 47 0.88 -1.33 1.62
C ALA A 47 0.37 -1.14 0.18
N GLU A 48 -0.93 -0.90 0.01
CA GLU A 48 -1.51 -0.67 -1.32
C GLU A 48 -1.09 0.67 -1.92
N GLY A 49 -1.07 1.73 -1.11
CA GLY A 49 -0.59 3.04 -1.53
C GLY A 49 0.89 3.02 -1.94
N PHE A 50 1.72 2.31 -1.15
CA PHE A 50 3.13 2.10 -1.48
C PHE A 50 3.29 1.30 -2.78
N ARG A 51 2.53 0.21 -2.94
CA ARG A 51 2.54 -0.59 -4.17
C ARG A 51 2.14 0.26 -5.37
N ALA A 52 1.06 1.03 -5.27
CA ALA A 52 0.58 1.91 -6.32
C ALA A 52 1.64 2.94 -6.74
N ALA A 53 2.28 3.61 -5.77
CA ALA A 53 3.37 4.54 -6.06
C ALA A 53 4.56 3.88 -6.78
N MET A 54 4.81 2.59 -6.54
CA MET A 54 5.86 1.84 -7.23
C MET A 54 5.41 1.32 -8.60
N THR A 55 4.15 0.92 -8.79
CA THR A 55 3.69 0.28 -10.04
C THR A 55 3.15 1.26 -11.08
N ILE A 56 2.66 2.45 -10.67
CA ILE A 56 2.18 3.49 -11.60
C ILE A 56 3.29 3.98 -12.54
N THR A 57 4.56 3.87 -12.14
CA THR A 57 5.70 4.56 -12.78
C THR A 57 6.43 3.79 -13.88
N GLY A 58 5.96 2.60 -14.29
CA GLY A 58 6.74 1.71 -15.16
C GLY A 58 5.98 1.26 -16.41
N PRO A 59 6.04 2.02 -17.51
CA PRO A 59 5.68 1.54 -18.84
C PRO A 59 6.38 0.20 -19.16
N ASP A 60 5.67 -0.70 -19.85
CA ASP A 60 6.19 -2.05 -20.17
C ASP A 60 7.36 -2.03 -21.18
N ASP A 61 7.60 -0.88 -21.81
CA ASP A 61 8.65 -0.63 -22.80
C ASP A 61 9.91 0.05 -22.20
N ILE A 62 10.03 0.19 -20.87
CA ILE A 62 11.25 0.73 -20.25
C ILE A 62 12.04 -0.37 -19.56
N ALA A 63 13.32 -0.47 -19.93
CA ALA A 63 14.30 -1.32 -19.26
C ALA A 63 15.21 -0.48 -18.35
N ILE A 64 15.59 -1.08 -17.22
CA ILE A 64 16.65 -0.58 -16.36
C ILE A 64 17.82 -1.57 -16.41
N VAL A 65 19.01 -1.01 -16.59
CA VAL A 65 20.28 -1.73 -16.60
C VAL A 65 21.07 -1.34 -15.37
N LEU A 66 21.44 -2.34 -14.58
CA LEU A 66 22.28 -2.23 -13.40
C LEU A 66 23.55 -3.06 -13.58
N ARG A 67 24.54 -2.87 -12.73
CA ARG A 67 25.67 -3.80 -12.62
C ARG A 67 25.17 -5.19 -12.24
N ALA A 68 25.84 -6.24 -12.73
CA ALA A 68 25.57 -7.61 -12.32
C ALA A 68 25.63 -7.75 -10.79
N SER A 69 24.68 -8.51 -10.24
CA SER A 69 24.49 -8.72 -8.80
C SER A 69 24.07 -7.48 -7.99
N ALA A 70 23.75 -6.35 -8.62
CA ALA A 70 23.15 -5.22 -7.94
C ALA A 70 21.62 -5.41 -7.85
N ASP A 71 21.09 -5.33 -6.63
CA ASP A 71 19.65 -5.37 -6.36
C ASP A 71 19.03 -3.97 -6.20
N THR A 72 19.88 -2.94 -6.12
CA THR A 72 19.46 -1.54 -5.98
C THR A 72 20.35 -0.64 -6.84
N GLU A 73 19.85 0.55 -7.18
CA GLU A 73 20.68 1.58 -7.83
C GLU A 73 21.87 1.99 -6.94
N MET A 74 21.74 1.91 -5.61
CA MET A 74 22.81 2.30 -4.68
C MET A 74 24.01 1.35 -4.68
N THR A 75 23.78 0.06 -4.95
CA THR A 75 24.83 -0.97 -5.01
C THR A 75 25.33 -1.23 -6.44
N SER A 76 24.77 -0.51 -7.41
CA SER A 76 25.14 -0.59 -8.81
C SER A 76 26.17 0.48 -9.17
N GLY A 77 26.99 0.17 -10.17
CA GLY A 77 28.01 1.07 -10.70
C GLY A 77 28.37 0.65 -12.12
N LEU A 78 28.15 1.57 -13.07
CA LEU A 78 28.43 1.44 -14.50
C LEU A 78 29.41 2.56 -14.89
N SER A 79 30.41 2.24 -15.68
CA SER A 79 31.32 3.23 -16.28
C SER A 79 30.66 3.95 -17.46
N ARG A 80 31.16 5.13 -17.82
CA ARG A 80 30.71 5.83 -19.03
C ARG A 80 30.84 4.96 -20.29
N GLU A 81 31.89 4.17 -20.41
CA GLU A 81 32.09 3.27 -21.56
C GLU A 81 30.97 2.23 -21.63
N GLU A 82 30.67 1.54 -20.52
CA GLU A 82 29.56 0.58 -20.46
C GLU A 82 28.23 1.25 -20.81
N THR A 83 27.94 2.45 -20.28
CA THR A 83 26.69 3.16 -20.59
C THR A 83 26.55 3.52 -22.07
N ARG A 84 27.65 3.81 -22.77
CA ARG A 84 27.64 4.06 -24.22
C ARG A 84 27.36 2.78 -25.01
N LEU A 85 28.04 1.68 -24.65
CA LEU A 85 27.78 0.37 -25.26
C LEU A 85 26.32 -0.06 -25.08
N ILE A 86 25.76 0.18 -23.89
CA ILE A 86 24.36 -0.10 -23.59
C ILE A 86 23.43 0.78 -24.44
N ALA A 87 23.71 2.07 -24.57
CA ALA A 87 22.89 3.00 -25.35
C ALA A 87 22.88 2.71 -26.87
N ASP A 88 23.93 2.06 -27.38
CA ASP A 88 24.04 1.65 -28.78
C ASP A 88 23.47 0.24 -29.06
N ALA A 89 22.98 -0.46 -28.03
CA ALA A 89 22.44 -1.80 -28.16
C ALA A 89 21.13 -1.86 -28.98
N PRO A 90 20.84 -2.99 -29.65
CA PRO A 90 19.62 -3.15 -30.44
C PRO A 90 18.37 -3.15 -29.56
N GLY A 91 17.24 -2.70 -30.14
CA GLY A 91 15.94 -2.68 -29.48
C GLY A 91 15.63 -1.43 -28.66
N ILE A 92 16.60 -0.50 -28.49
CA ILE A 92 16.37 0.83 -27.91
C ILE A 92 15.70 1.73 -28.95
N ALA A 93 14.60 2.37 -28.55
CA ALA A 93 13.93 3.38 -29.36
C ALA A 93 14.85 4.59 -29.59
N ARG A 94 14.81 5.15 -30.80
CA ARG A 94 15.61 6.35 -31.14
C ARG A 94 14.70 7.57 -31.27
N GLY A 95 15.10 8.64 -30.60
CA GLY A 95 14.51 9.97 -30.74
C GLY A 95 15.30 10.85 -31.71
N PRO A 96 14.90 12.12 -31.88
CA PRO A 96 15.57 13.07 -32.77
C PRO A 96 17.01 13.40 -32.36
N GLU A 97 17.35 13.25 -31.06
CA GLU A 97 18.67 13.56 -30.51
C GLU A 97 19.56 12.31 -30.28
N GLY A 98 19.09 11.12 -30.69
CA GLY A 98 19.83 9.87 -30.50
C GLY A 98 19.02 8.77 -29.81
N PRO A 99 19.66 7.73 -29.27
CA PRO A 99 18.96 6.67 -28.53
C PRO A 99 18.26 7.23 -27.29
N LEU A 100 17.06 6.73 -27.01
CA LEU A 100 16.31 7.04 -25.78
C LEU A 100 16.88 6.23 -24.61
N ALA A 101 18.12 6.56 -24.24
CA ALA A 101 18.83 6.01 -23.10
C ALA A 101 19.36 7.13 -22.20
N SER A 102 19.25 6.96 -20.89
CA SER A 102 19.72 7.90 -19.88
C SER A 102 20.52 7.15 -18.84
N ALA A 103 21.82 7.41 -18.79
CA ALA A 103 22.67 6.99 -17.67
C ALA A 103 22.45 7.95 -16.49
N GLU A 104 22.10 7.39 -15.34
CA GLU A 104 21.63 8.15 -14.19
C GLU A 104 22.50 7.94 -12.96
N LEU A 105 22.72 9.02 -12.23
CA LEU A 105 23.32 9.02 -10.91
C LEU A 105 22.22 9.04 -9.87
N PHE A 106 22.39 8.25 -8.82
CA PHE A 106 21.43 8.15 -7.74
C PHE A 106 22.14 8.33 -6.39
N VAL A 107 21.97 9.50 -5.77
CA VAL A 107 22.58 9.82 -4.48
C VAL A 107 21.51 10.23 -3.48
N MET A 108 21.79 10.05 -2.19
CA MET A 108 20.90 10.48 -1.11
C MET A 108 21.40 11.78 -0.51
N ILE A 109 20.49 12.72 -0.28
CA ILE A 109 20.74 13.94 0.48
C ILE A 109 19.86 13.99 1.71
N ASN A 110 20.35 14.61 2.79
CA ASN A 110 19.55 14.83 3.98
C ASN A 110 18.84 16.17 3.88
N LEU A 111 17.51 16.15 4.00
CA LEU A 111 16.70 17.35 4.13
C LEU A 111 15.72 17.20 5.30
N PRO A 112 15.43 18.30 6.02
CA PRO A 112 14.47 18.27 7.12
C PRO A 112 13.06 18.07 6.60
N LYS A 113 12.32 17.11 7.18
CA LYS A 113 10.89 16.94 6.91
C LYS A 113 10.11 18.13 7.46
N ARG A 114 9.11 18.60 6.72
CA ARG A 114 8.22 19.68 7.19
C ARG A 114 7.38 19.26 8.41
N SER A 115 7.00 17.99 8.47
CA SER A 115 6.11 17.48 9.53
C SER A 115 6.78 17.31 10.89
N THR A 116 8.06 16.93 10.91
CA THR A 116 8.78 16.60 12.15
C THR A 116 9.98 17.49 12.42
N GLY A 117 10.47 18.24 11.43
CA GLY A 117 11.70 19.03 11.51
C GLY A 117 12.98 18.19 11.53
N THR A 118 12.89 16.86 11.49
CA THR A 118 14.04 15.95 11.52
C THR A 118 14.56 15.66 10.12
N ASP A 119 15.87 15.47 10.00
CA ASP A 119 16.52 15.09 8.74
C ASP A 119 16.06 13.73 8.25
N ALA A 120 15.93 13.62 6.92
CA ALA A 120 15.60 12.40 6.22
C ALA A 120 16.20 12.38 4.82
N ASN A 121 16.44 11.16 4.32
CA ASN A 121 17.04 10.94 3.01
C ASN A 121 16.04 11.23 1.87
N VAL A 122 16.46 12.08 0.96
CA VAL A 122 15.78 12.42 -0.29
C VAL A 122 16.68 11.99 -1.45
N PRO A 123 16.17 11.24 -2.44
CA PRO A 123 16.92 10.94 -3.64
C PRO A 123 17.18 12.21 -4.46
N LEU A 124 18.46 12.47 -4.73
CA LEU A 124 18.92 13.41 -5.74
C LEU A 124 19.46 12.61 -6.92
N ARG A 125 18.78 12.77 -8.06
CA ARG A 125 19.06 12.05 -9.29
C ARG A 125 19.72 12.97 -10.30
N GLY A 126 20.87 12.55 -10.81
CA GLY A 126 21.52 13.19 -11.95
C GLY A 126 21.09 12.46 -13.20
N VAL A 127 20.39 13.13 -14.10
CA VAL A 127 19.85 12.52 -15.32
C VAL A 127 20.51 13.06 -16.57
N GLN A 128 20.49 12.28 -17.64
CA GLN A 128 20.84 12.76 -18.98
C GLN A 128 19.62 13.37 -19.68
N ARG A 129 19.86 14.12 -20.75
CA ARG A 129 18.84 14.86 -21.51
C ARG A 129 17.66 13.99 -21.97
N ALA A 130 17.91 12.73 -22.31
CA ALA A 130 16.89 11.78 -22.74
C ALA A 130 15.92 11.35 -21.62
N ALA A 131 16.24 11.58 -20.33
CA ALA A 131 15.44 11.07 -19.22
C ALA A 131 13.99 11.56 -19.23
N SER A 132 13.75 12.84 -19.51
CA SER A 132 12.39 13.37 -19.61
C SER A 132 11.60 12.70 -20.73
N ALA A 133 12.25 12.40 -21.86
CA ALA A 133 11.62 11.70 -22.96
C ALA A 133 11.32 10.24 -22.60
N ILE A 134 12.22 9.55 -21.89
CA ILE A 134 12.08 8.15 -21.46
C ILE A 134 10.97 8.00 -20.42
N ARG A 135 10.86 8.93 -19.46
CA ARG A 135 9.89 8.79 -18.35
C ARG A 135 8.47 9.27 -18.65
N GLY A 136 8.21 9.77 -19.87
CA GLY A 136 6.89 9.89 -20.53
C GLY A 136 5.84 10.79 -19.87
N ASP A 137 5.54 10.53 -18.61
CA ASP A 137 4.46 11.14 -17.82
C ASP A 137 4.95 12.30 -16.94
N MET A 138 6.21 12.72 -17.10
CA MET A 138 6.75 13.83 -16.34
C MET A 138 6.30 15.16 -16.93
N THR A 139 5.54 15.92 -16.15
CA THR A 139 5.11 17.27 -16.52
C THR A 139 5.54 18.29 -15.47
N ILE A 140 6.04 19.44 -15.92
CA ILE A 140 6.36 20.57 -15.04
C ILE A 140 5.05 21.25 -14.66
N VAL A 141 4.71 21.27 -13.38
CA VAL A 141 3.49 21.91 -12.86
C VAL A 141 3.74 23.37 -12.47
N GLU A 142 4.95 23.69 -12.00
CA GLU A 142 5.33 25.04 -11.61
C GLU A 142 6.77 25.33 -12.05
N GLY A 143 7.03 26.58 -12.45
CA GLY A 143 8.35 27.02 -12.88
C GLY A 143 8.73 26.50 -14.28
N ARG A 144 9.96 25.99 -14.42
CA ARG A 144 10.51 25.48 -15.68
C ARG A 144 11.40 24.25 -15.44
N ASN A 145 11.76 23.58 -16.53
CA ASN A 145 12.79 22.54 -16.46
C ASN A 145 14.18 23.15 -16.12
N PHE A 146 15.07 22.33 -15.56
CA PHE A 146 16.46 22.73 -15.32
C PHE A 146 17.21 22.87 -16.64
N GLU A 147 18.17 23.80 -16.67
CA GLU A 147 19.03 23.99 -17.83
C GLU A 147 20.31 23.13 -17.67
N PRO A 148 20.64 22.25 -18.65
CA PRO A 148 21.85 21.44 -18.59
C PRO A 148 23.12 22.26 -18.36
N GLY A 149 24.04 21.75 -17.56
CA GLY A 149 25.29 22.41 -17.19
C GLY A 149 25.18 23.48 -16.10
N ARG A 150 23.97 23.79 -15.59
CA ARG A 150 23.78 24.71 -14.46
C ARG A 150 23.48 23.96 -13.16
N ASN A 151 23.81 24.59 -12.02
CA ASN A 151 23.42 24.10 -10.68
C ASN A 151 21.93 24.37 -10.41
N GLU A 152 21.08 23.81 -11.24
CA GLU A 152 19.62 23.93 -11.15
C GLU A 152 19.02 22.56 -10.89
N VAL A 153 17.94 22.53 -10.11
CA VAL A 153 17.20 21.31 -9.79
C VAL A 153 15.72 21.51 -10.05
N ILE A 154 15.07 20.44 -10.49
CA ILE A 154 13.61 20.31 -10.44
C ILE A 154 13.25 19.32 -9.34
N VAL A 155 12.09 19.52 -8.73
CA VAL A 155 11.66 18.73 -7.56
C VAL A 155 10.33 18.05 -7.86
N GLY A 156 10.21 16.76 -7.51
CA GLY A 156 8.94 16.07 -7.57
C GLY A 156 7.91 16.66 -6.58
N ALA A 157 6.65 16.74 -6.99
CA ALA A 157 5.60 17.37 -6.19
C ALA A 157 5.44 16.74 -4.78
N GLY A 158 5.70 15.44 -4.64
CA GLY A 158 5.75 14.75 -3.36
C GLY A 158 6.90 15.22 -2.46
N ALA A 159 8.11 15.34 -3.00
CA ALA A 159 9.27 15.85 -2.28
C ALA A 159 9.09 17.32 -1.85
N ALA A 160 8.57 18.17 -2.74
CA ALA A 160 8.32 19.58 -2.44
C ALA A 160 7.35 19.77 -1.24
N ARG A 161 6.31 18.93 -1.15
CA ARG A 161 5.37 18.90 -0.02
C ARG A 161 5.96 18.33 1.26
N ALA A 162 6.83 17.32 1.15
CA ALA A 162 7.34 16.59 2.31
C ALA A 162 8.54 17.26 3.02
N PHE A 163 9.40 17.94 2.25
CA PHE A 163 10.68 18.47 2.75
C PHE A 163 10.74 19.99 2.69
N ALA A 164 11.40 20.60 3.68
CA ALA A 164 11.61 22.04 3.70
C ALA A 164 12.78 22.43 2.77
N GLY A 165 12.71 23.64 2.21
CA GLY A 165 13.77 24.17 1.33
C GLY A 165 13.67 23.73 -0.14
N LEU A 166 12.65 22.93 -0.48
CA LEU A 166 12.38 22.46 -1.85
C LEU A 166 11.31 23.28 -2.58
N ASP A 167 10.95 24.45 -2.05
CA ASP A 167 10.02 25.37 -2.70
C ASP A 167 10.65 26.01 -3.95
N LEU A 168 9.81 26.40 -4.91
CA LEU A 168 10.26 27.08 -6.12
C LEU A 168 11.06 28.35 -5.77
N GLY A 169 12.24 28.50 -6.36
CA GLY A 169 13.12 29.66 -6.16
C GLY A 169 14.06 29.54 -4.95
N HIS A 170 13.86 28.57 -4.05
CA HIS A 170 14.79 28.31 -2.96
C HIS A 170 16.11 27.72 -3.46
N THR A 171 17.12 27.73 -2.59
CA THR A 171 18.42 27.15 -2.86
C THR A 171 18.75 26.10 -1.80
N ILE A 172 19.03 24.89 -2.25
CA ILE A 172 19.51 23.81 -1.40
C ILE A 172 21.03 23.71 -1.50
N LYS A 173 21.67 23.38 -0.37
CA LYS A 173 23.10 23.09 -0.33
C LYS A 173 23.29 21.58 -0.43
N VAL A 174 24.01 21.14 -1.45
CA VAL A 174 24.29 19.73 -1.71
C VAL A 174 25.78 19.62 -1.98
N GLY A 175 26.47 18.84 -1.15
CA GLY A 175 27.93 18.83 -1.10
C GLY A 175 28.47 20.23 -0.76
N GLN A 176 29.37 20.74 -1.59
CA GLN A 176 29.91 22.11 -1.49
C GLN A 176 29.18 23.13 -2.38
N SER A 177 28.23 22.68 -3.19
CA SER A 177 27.55 23.50 -4.17
C SER A 177 26.17 23.96 -3.70
N GLN A 178 25.76 25.13 -4.16
CA GLN A 178 24.41 25.64 -4.02
C GLN A 178 23.61 25.36 -5.30
N TRP A 179 22.39 24.88 -5.13
CA TRP A 179 21.52 24.43 -6.20
C TRP A 179 20.17 25.11 -6.11
N LYS A 180 19.77 25.79 -7.18
CA LYS A 180 18.51 26.53 -7.20
C LYS A 180 17.37 25.63 -7.67
N VAL A 181 16.27 25.62 -6.92
CA VAL A 181 15.01 24.98 -7.33
C VAL A 181 14.34 25.85 -8.39
N VAL A 182 14.23 25.34 -9.62
CA VAL A 182 13.69 26.10 -10.77
C VAL A 182 12.37 25.57 -11.31
N GLY A 183 11.95 24.39 -10.85
CA GLY A 183 10.66 23.84 -11.22
C GLY A 183 10.19 22.73 -10.29
N ILE A 184 8.89 22.51 -10.29
CA ILE A 184 8.24 21.38 -9.62
C ILE A 184 7.58 20.53 -10.70
N PHE A 185 7.78 19.22 -10.66
CA PHE A 185 7.21 18.27 -11.61
C PHE A 185 6.28 17.27 -10.93
N THR A 186 5.33 16.74 -11.68
CA THR A 186 4.55 15.55 -11.31
C THR A 186 4.87 14.41 -12.27
N GLY A 187 4.85 13.19 -11.75
CA GLY A 187 4.91 11.95 -12.52
C GLY A 187 3.63 11.14 -12.35
N GLY A 188 2.49 11.80 -12.12
CA GLY A 188 1.19 11.15 -11.96
C GLY A 188 1.04 10.29 -10.70
N GLY A 189 1.77 10.60 -9.62
CA GLY A 189 1.73 9.84 -8.36
C GLY A 189 2.72 8.68 -8.24
N GLY A 190 3.66 8.55 -9.19
CA GLY A 190 4.73 7.55 -9.13
C GLY A 190 5.89 7.89 -8.19
N ALA A 191 6.81 6.94 -7.98
CA ALA A 191 7.97 7.07 -7.09
C ALA A 191 8.88 8.27 -7.43
N ALA A 192 8.90 8.69 -8.71
CA ALA A 192 9.64 9.85 -9.18
C ALA A 192 9.20 11.17 -8.50
N GLU A 193 7.97 11.26 -7.96
CA GLU A 193 7.52 12.45 -7.24
C GLU A 193 8.27 12.70 -5.93
N SER A 194 9.00 11.71 -5.44
CA SER A 194 9.83 11.82 -4.22
C SER A 194 11.28 12.18 -4.53
N GLU A 195 11.64 12.37 -5.79
CA GLU A 195 13.00 12.62 -6.24
C GLU A 195 13.25 14.10 -6.57
N ILE A 196 14.51 14.51 -6.48
CA ILE A 196 15.02 15.78 -7.00
C ILE A 196 15.87 15.45 -8.21
N TRP A 197 15.66 16.12 -9.34
CA TRP A 197 16.39 15.85 -10.58
C TRP A 197 17.27 17.03 -10.98
N THR A 198 18.43 16.71 -11.53
CA THR A 198 19.41 17.66 -12.07
C THR A 198 20.20 17.04 -13.21
N ASP A 199 21.07 17.82 -13.85
CA ASP A 199 21.98 17.30 -14.87
C ASP A 199 23.06 16.39 -14.24
N ALA A 200 23.17 15.16 -14.75
CA ALA A 200 24.22 14.23 -14.35
C ALA A 200 25.62 14.84 -14.47
N ALA A 201 25.90 15.64 -15.52
CA ALA A 201 27.20 16.24 -15.75
C ALA A 201 27.64 17.21 -14.64
N VAL A 202 26.66 17.84 -13.97
CA VAL A 202 26.92 18.76 -12.85
C VAL A 202 26.97 17.99 -11.53
N LEU A 203 26.18 16.93 -11.38
CA LEU A 203 26.13 16.14 -10.15
C LEU A 203 27.38 15.26 -9.93
N GLN A 204 27.97 14.70 -11.00
CA GLN A 204 29.19 13.87 -10.92
C GLN A 204 30.33 14.55 -10.14
N PRO A 205 30.79 15.76 -10.55
CA PRO A 205 31.89 16.43 -9.84
C PRO A 205 31.48 16.86 -8.43
N ALA A 206 30.21 17.24 -8.21
CA ALA A 206 29.73 17.66 -6.89
C ALA A 206 29.80 16.55 -5.82
N TYR A 207 29.68 15.28 -6.22
CA TYR A 207 29.76 14.11 -5.34
C TYR A 207 31.04 13.29 -5.49
N GLN A 208 32.02 13.78 -6.26
CA GLN A 208 33.29 13.07 -6.53
C GLN A 208 33.07 11.65 -7.05
N ARG A 209 32.00 11.44 -7.84
CA ARG A 209 31.64 10.12 -8.39
C ARG A 209 32.46 9.72 -9.62
N GLY A 210 33.39 10.57 -10.05
CA GLY A 210 34.17 10.36 -11.26
C GLY A 210 33.25 10.16 -12.46
N ASP A 211 33.60 9.21 -13.31
CA ASP A 211 32.88 8.93 -14.56
C ASP A 211 31.95 7.69 -14.48
N SER A 212 31.33 7.51 -13.32
CA SER A 212 30.42 6.39 -13.05
C SER A 212 28.96 6.84 -12.96
N PHE A 213 28.07 5.88 -13.22
CA PHE A 213 26.62 5.98 -13.12
C PHE A 213 26.07 4.81 -12.30
N GLN A 214 24.91 4.97 -11.67
CA GLN A 214 24.31 3.93 -10.85
C GLN A 214 23.42 3.03 -11.69
N SER A 215 22.76 3.58 -12.69
CA SER A 215 21.82 2.86 -13.54
C SER A 215 21.78 3.46 -14.93
N LEU A 216 21.22 2.71 -15.87
CA LEU A 216 20.83 3.23 -17.17
C LEU A 216 19.39 2.85 -17.44
N TYR A 217 18.56 3.85 -17.73
CA TYR A 217 17.19 3.67 -18.19
C TYR A 217 17.16 3.75 -19.71
N ALA A 218 16.51 2.80 -20.37
CA ALA A 218 16.35 2.77 -21.81
C ALA A 218 14.89 2.54 -22.18
N ARG A 219 14.35 3.39 -23.06
CA ARG A 219 13.07 3.12 -23.71
C ARG A 219 13.31 2.21 -24.90
N LEU A 220 12.56 1.12 -24.96
CA LEU A 220 12.59 0.14 -26.03
C LEU A 220 11.65 0.56 -27.16
N GLU A 221 11.91 0.05 -28.37
CA GLU A 221 11.02 0.27 -29.53
C GLU A 221 9.62 -0.32 -29.28
N SER A 222 9.57 -1.44 -28.57
CA SER A 222 8.35 -2.10 -28.12
C SER A 222 8.65 -2.96 -26.88
N PRO A 223 7.63 -3.38 -26.11
CA PRO A 223 7.81 -4.35 -25.02
C PRO A 223 8.46 -5.68 -25.46
N ASP A 224 8.27 -6.08 -26.72
CA ASP A 224 8.81 -7.32 -27.30
C ASP A 224 10.32 -7.23 -27.56
N SER A 225 10.84 -6.02 -27.77
CA SER A 225 12.28 -5.76 -27.99
C SER A 225 13.14 -6.00 -26.73
N PHE A 226 12.50 -6.23 -25.57
CA PHE A 226 13.21 -6.44 -24.30
C PHE A 226 14.11 -7.69 -24.33
N ALA A 227 13.64 -8.80 -24.92
CA ALA A 227 14.40 -10.04 -24.96
C ALA A 227 15.69 -9.86 -25.77
N SER A 228 15.58 -9.31 -26.99
CA SER A 228 16.75 -9.01 -27.83
C SER A 228 17.72 -8.03 -27.18
N PHE A 229 17.20 -6.99 -26.51
CA PHE A 229 18.02 -6.01 -25.80
C PHE A 229 18.78 -6.66 -24.64
N LYS A 230 18.08 -7.45 -23.80
CA LYS A 230 18.68 -8.18 -22.68
C LYS A 230 19.76 -9.16 -23.16
N ASP A 231 19.50 -9.93 -24.20
CA ASP A 231 20.42 -10.94 -24.71
C ASP A 231 21.69 -10.29 -25.29
N ALA A 232 21.53 -9.18 -26.03
CA ALA A 232 22.65 -8.41 -26.57
C ALA A 232 23.59 -7.91 -25.47
N LEU A 233 23.04 -7.40 -24.36
CA LEU A 233 23.85 -6.89 -23.25
C LEU A 233 24.47 -7.97 -22.38
N THR A 234 23.77 -9.08 -22.16
CA THR A 234 24.24 -10.16 -21.27
C THR A 234 25.22 -11.10 -21.94
N THR A 235 25.25 -11.13 -23.27
CA THR A 235 26.20 -11.93 -24.07
C THR A 235 27.47 -11.13 -24.44
N ASP A 236 27.44 -9.79 -24.36
CA ASP A 236 28.62 -8.96 -24.61
C ASP A 236 29.66 -9.15 -23.49
N PRO A 237 30.86 -9.70 -23.76
CA PRO A 237 31.88 -9.96 -22.74
C PRO A 237 32.45 -8.67 -22.10
N ARG A 238 32.21 -7.50 -22.72
CA ARG A 238 32.60 -6.19 -22.17
C ARG A 238 31.66 -5.72 -21.07
N LEU A 239 30.48 -6.31 -20.96
CA LEU A 239 29.43 -5.89 -20.02
C LEU A 239 29.21 -6.95 -18.94
N LYS A 240 29.10 -6.51 -17.69
CA LYS A 240 28.64 -7.34 -16.57
C LYS A 240 27.43 -6.67 -15.94
N VAL A 241 26.27 -6.89 -16.56
CA VAL A 241 25.04 -6.15 -16.24
C VAL A 241 23.86 -7.07 -15.90
N LYS A 242 22.94 -6.53 -15.11
CA LYS A 242 21.60 -7.07 -14.86
C LYS A 242 20.61 -6.19 -15.62
N VAL A 243 19.88 -6.78 -16.54
CA VAL A 243 18.85 -6.09 -17.35
C VAL A 243 17.49 -6.61 -16.92
N VAL A 244 16.64 -5.70 -16.44
CA VAL A 244 15.28 -6.00 -15.98
C VAL A 244 14.32 -4.94 -16.50
N ARG A 245 13.04 -5.29 -16.64
CA ARG A 245 12.02 -4.26 -16.95
C ARG A 245 11.88 -3.33 -15.76
N GLN A 246 11.62 -2.05 -16.00
CA GLN A 246 11.40 -1.09 -14.91
C GLN A 246 10.23 -1.53 -14.01
N ARG A 247 9.15 -2.04 -14.61
CA ARG A 247 8.00 -2.57 -13.87
C ARG A 247 8.37 -3.74 -12.95
N GLU A 248 9.17 -4.69 -13.44
CA GLU A 248 9.66 -5.83 -12.66
C GLU A 248 10.55 -5.34 -11.50
N PHE A 249 11.48 -4.41 -11.78
CA PHE A 249 12.35 -3.81 -10.77
C PHE A 249 11.57 -3.08 -9.66
N LEU A 250 10.56 -2.29 -10.02
CA LEU A 250 9.73 -1.58 -9.04
C LEU A 250 8.81 -2.54 -8.26
N ALA A 251 8.32 -3.61 -8.90
CA ALA A 251 7.53 -4.65 -8.25
C ALA A 251 8.37 -5.43 -7.22
N GLU A 252 9.59 -5.84 -7.58
CA GLU A 252 10.55 -6.46 -6.65
C GLU A 252 10.81 -5.56 -5.45
N GLN A 253 11.03 -4.27 -5.67
CA GLN A 253 11.24 -3.32 -4.57
C GLN A 253 10.01 -3.16 -3.69
N SER A 254 8.80 -3.17 -4.28
CA SER A 254 7.57 -3.05 -3.52
C SER A 254 7.27 -4.28 -2.64
N THR A 255 7.72 -5.46 -3.07
CA THR A 255 7.31 -6.74 -2.47
C THR A 255 7.79 -6.89 -1.03
N MET A 256 9.06 -6.56 -0.74
CA MET A 256 9.60 -6.70 0.62
C MET A 256 8.86 -5.83 1.64
N ILE A 257 8.66 -4.55 1.31
CA ILE A 257 8.01 -3.58 2.22
C ILE A 257 6.54 -3.89 2.37
N THR A 258 5.83 -4.18 1.28
CA THR A 258 4.41 -4.52 1.35
C THR A 258 4.17 -5.81 2.12
N SER A 259 5.02 -6.83 1.94
CA SER A 259 4.94 -8.09 2.69
C SER A 259 5.16 -7.87 4.18
N PHE A 260 6.13 -7.03 4.55
CA PHE A 260 6.38 -6.67 5.94
C PHE A 260 5.20 -5.94 6.58
N ILE A 261 4.66 -4.92 5.91
CA ILE A 261 3.47 -4.16 6.37
C ILE A 261 2.27 -5.09 6.50
N GLN A 262 2.04 -5.97 5.52
CA GLN A 262 0.95 -6.94 5.55
C GLN A 262 1.09 -7.93 6.71
N THR A 263 2.28 -8.46 6.94
CA THR A 263 2.54 -9.41 8.03
C THR A 263 2.22 -8.80 9.39
N ILE A 264 2.74 -7.59 9.64
CA ILE A 264 2.46 -6.86 10.88
C ILE A 264 0.97 -6.47 10.96
N GLY A 265 0.38 -6.01 9.87
CA GLY A 265 -1.03 -5.63 9.80
C GLY A 265 -1.96 -6.78 10.14
N PHE A 266 -1.75 -7.95 9.56
CA PHE A 266 -2.51 -9.16 9.89
C PHE A 266 -2.26 -9.65 11.31
N PHE A 267 -1.03 -9.55 11.80
CA PHE A 267 -0.71 -9.91 13.18
C PHE A 267 -1.44 -9.02 14.20
N ILE A 268 -1.40 -7.69 14.01
CA ILE A 268 -2.12 -6.73 14.85
C ILE A 268 -3.63 -6.96 14.76
N ALA A 269 -4.15 -7.14 13.54
CA ALA A 269 -5.56 -7.40 13.33
C ALA A 269 -6.02 -8.70 13.99
N ALA A 270 -5.19 -9.76 13.99
CA ALA A 270 -5.49 -11.01 14.68
C ALA A 270 -5.56 -10.81 16.21
N LEU A 271 -4.61 -10.06 16.80
CA LEU A 271 -4.64 -9.74 18.23
C LEU A 271 -5.88 -8.91 18.61
N MET A 272 -6.23 -7.91 17.81
CA MET A 272 -7.43 -7.11 18.03
C MET A 272 -8.70 -7.93 17.82
N ALA A 273 -8.71 -8.83 16.83
CA ALA A 273 -9.83 -9.72 16.54
C ALA A 273 -10.11 -10.66 17.71
N LEU A 274 -9.09 -11.14 18.42
CA LEU A 274 -9.28 -11.91 19.66
C LEU A 274 -10.00 -11.07 20.73
N GLY A 275 -9.60 -9.81 20.92
CA GLY A 275 -10.29 -8.89 21.83
C GLY A 275 -11.75 -8.65 21.44
N ALA A 276 -12.00 -8.36 20.17
CA ALA A 276 -13.35 -8.20 19.63
C ALA A 276 -14.19 -9.48 19.74
N LEU A 277 -13.55 -10.64 19.59
CA LEU A 277 -14.19 -11.95 19.75
C LEU A 277 -14.68 -12.16 21.19
N PHE A 278 -13.87 -11.82 22.20
CA PHE A 278 -14.33 -11.88 23.59
C PHE A 278 -15.47 -10.90 23.87
N GLY A 279 -15.42 -9.70 23.30
CA GLY A 279 -16.53 -8.74 23.38
C GLY A 279 -17.83 -9.28 22.75
N ALA A 280 -17.72 -9.89 21.57
CA ALA A 280 -18.82 -10.53 20.88
C ALA A 280 -19.36 -11.74 21.67
N LEU A 281 -18.48 -12.60 22.20
CA LEU A 281 -18.85 -13.75 23.02
C LEU A 281 -19.62 -13.31 24.27
N ASN A 282 -19.10 -12.32 25.01
CA ASN A 282 -19.77 -11.81 26.21
C ASN A 282 -21.15 -11.25 25.88
N THR A 283 -21.25 -10.51 24.78
CA THR A 283 -22.52 -9.97 24.28
C THR A 283 -23.51 -11.08 23.92
N MET A 284 -23.06 -12.09 23.19
CA MET A 284 -23.90 -13.21 22.75
C MET A 284 -24.28 -14.15 23.91
N TYR A 285 -23.43 -14.31 24.93
CA TYR A 285 -23.81 -15.05 26.13
C TYR A 285 -24.86 -14.31 26.96
N SER A 286 -24.70 -13.00 27.16
CA SER A 286 -25.72 -12.17 27.83
C SER A 286 -27.05 -12.22 27.07
N ALA A 287 -26.98 -12.07 25.74
CA ALA A 287 -28.11 -12.17 24.82
C ALA A 287 -28.90 -13.49 24.96
N VAL A 288 -28.20 -14.61 25.09
CA VAL A 288 -28.82 -15.93 25.28
C VAL A 288 -29.39 -16.05 26.69
N ALA A 289 -28.67 -15.59 27.72
CA ALA A 289 -29.10 -15.65 29.11
C ALA A 289 -30.45 -14.95 29.31
N ASP A 290 -30.57 -13.71 28.82
CA ASP A 290 -31.79 -12.89 28.92
C ASP A 290 -33.02 -13.52 28.26
N ARG A 291 -32.82 -14.48 27.34
CA ARG A 291 -33.89 -15.12 26.52
C ARG A 291 -33.99 -16.61 26.73
N THR A 292 -33.39 -17.12 27.79
CA THR A 292 -33.37 -18.55 28.08
C THR A 292 -34.80 -19.12 28.13
N ARG A 293 -35.75 -18.37 28.72
CA ARG A 293 -37.18 -18.75 28.76
C ARG A 293 -37.82 -18.79 27.38
N GLU A 294 -37.63 -17.74 26.57
CA GLU A 294 -38.22 -17.65 25.23
C GLU A 294 -37.71 -18.77 24.31
N ILE A 295 -36.40 -19.06 24.36
CA ILE A 295 -35.77 -20.15 23.62
C ILE A 295 -36.33 -21.51 24.10
N ALA A 296 -36.52 -21.68 25.41
CA ALA A 296 -37.10 -22.90 25.97
C ALA A 296 -38.56 -23.08 25.57
N THR A 297 -39.37 -22.02 25.53
CA THR A 297 -40.76 -22.05 25.06
C THR A 297 -40.83 -22.43 23.58
N LEU A 298 -39.99 -21.84 22.72
CA LEU A 298 -39.93 -22.19 21.30
C LEU A 298 -39.58 -23.66 21.10
N ARG A 299 -38.62 -24.19 21.86
CA ARG A 299 -38.25 -25.62 21.82
C ARG A 299 -39.34 -26.52 22.38
N ALA A 300 -40.08 -26.09 23.40
CA ALA A 300 -41.23 -26.82 23.95
C ALA A 300 -42.39 -26.89 22.95
N LEU A 301 -42.57 -25.87 22.11
CA LEU A 301 -43.53 -25.83 21.01
C LEU A 301 -43.11 -26.67 19.78
N GLY A 302 -41.97 -27.36 19.84
CA GLY A 302 -41.50 -28.29 18.80
C GLY A 302 -40.52 -27.69 17.79
N PHE A 303 -39.97 -26.49 18.02
CA PHE A 303 -38.88 -25.98 17.18
C PHE A 303 -37.61 -26.82 17.38
N GLY A 304 -36.95 -27.19 16.28
CA GLY A 304 -35.67 -27.89 16.32
C GLY A 304 -34.55 -27.03 16.91
N ALA A 305 -33.46 -27.68 17.33
CA ALA A 305 -32.26 -27.00 17.82
C ALA A 305 -31.55 -26.17 16.71
N ALA A 306 -31.59 -26.64 15.46
CA ALA A 306 -30.92 -25.97 14.34
C ALA A 306 -31.47 -24.57 14.02
N PRO A 307 -32.80 -24.33 13.94
CA PRO A 307 -33.35 -22.98 13.80
C PRO A 307 -32.87 -21.97 14.86
N VAL A 308 -32.71 -22.40 16.11
CA VAL A 308 -32.19 -21.54 17.20
C VAL A 308 -30.73 -21.19 16.95
N ILE A 309 -29.90 -22.18 16.60
CA ILE A 309 -28.47 -21.95 16.29
C ILE A 309 -28.33 -20.97 15.12
N ILE A 310 -29.03 -21.22 14.02
CA ILE A 310 -28.94 -20.39 12.81
C ILE A 310 -29.41 -18.96 13.10
N SER A 311 -30.49 -18.80 13.87
CA SER A 311 -30.99 -17.47 14.24
C SER A 311 -29.96 -16.66 15.04
N ILE A 312 -29.29 -17.29 16.01
CA ILE A 312 -28.22 -16.66 16.80
C ILE A 312 -27.02 -16.33 15.91
N MET A 313 -26.68 -17.22 14.98
CA MET A 313 -25.58 -16.99 14.03
C MET A 313 -25.85 -15.84 13.07
N LEU A 314 -27.07 -15.74 12.56
CA LEU A 314 -27.51 -14.63 11.71
C LEU A 314 -27.51 -13.32 12.49
N GLU A 315 -27.88 -13.34 13.77
CA GLU A 315 -27.80 -12.16 14.62
C GLU A 315 -26.35 -11.67 14.79
N SER A 316 -25.42 -12.56 15.13
CA SER A 316 -24.00 -12.22 15.23
C SER A 316 -23.42 -11.74 13.90
N LEU A 317 -23.85 -12.34 12.78
CA LEU A 317 -23.46 -11.91 11.44
C LEU A 317 -23.96 -10.51 11.12
N VAL A 318 -25.22 -10.18 11.44
CA VAL A 318 -25.76 -8.83 11.20
C VAL A 318 -24.99 -7.79 12.02
N LEU A 319 -24.73 -8.06 13.30
CA LEU A 319 -23.95 -7.16 14.15
C LEU A 319 -22.52 -6.97 13.63
N SER A 320 -21.88 -8.05 13.18
CA SER A 320 -20.52 -7.97 12.64
C SER A 320 -20.44 -7.30 11.28
N LEU A 321 -21.44 -7.48 10.41
CA LEU A 321 -21.53 -6.76 9.14
C LEU A 321 -21.74 -5.26 9.35
N ILE A 322 -22.55 -4.86 10.34
CA ILE A 322 -22.71 -3.44 10.72
C ILE A 322 -21.38 -2.89 11.24
N GLY A 323 -20.71 -3.61 12.14
CA GLY A 323 -19.38 -3.22 12.64
C GLY A 323 -18.35 -3.13 11.50
N GLY A 324 -18.34 -4.09 10.59
CA GLY A 324 -17.48 -4.10 9.41
C GLY A 324 -17.74 -2.92 8.48
N ALA A 325 -19.00 -2.66 8.14
CA ALA A 325 -19.38 -1.52 7.32
C ALA A 325 -18.98 -0.18 7.96
N LEU A 326 -19.18 -0.02 9.27
CA LEU A 326 -18.77 1.17 10.02
C LEU A 326 -17.26 1.34 10.04
N GLY A 327 -16.51 0.27 10.37
CA GLY A 327 -15.06 0.30 10.37
C GLY A 327 -14.47 0.60 8.99
N SER A 328 -15.05 0.00 7.94
CA SER A 328 -14.70 0.25 6.55
C SER A 328 -14.97 1.69 6.13
N ALA A 329 -16.12 2.26 6.51
CA ALA A 329 -16.44 3.65 6.23
C ALA A 329 -15.48 4.61 6.93
N VAL A 330 -15.21 4.37 8.22
CA VAL A 330 -14.24 5.16 9.00
C VAL A 330 -12.86 5.09 8.34
N ALA A 331 -12.39 3.90 7.96
CA ALA A 331 -11.10 3.75 7.30
C ALA A 331 -11.04 4.45 5.95
N TYR A 332 -12.09 4.35 5.14
CA TYR A 332 -12.15 5.02 3.84
C TYR A 332 -12.05 6.54 4.00
N PHE A 333 -12.88 7.15 4.85
CA PHE A 333 -12.86 8.61 5.01
C PHE A 333 -11.64 9.14 5.77
N ALA A 334 -11.06 8.36 6.68
CA ALA A 334 -9.89 8.78 7.46
C ALA A 334 -8.58 8.59 6.69
N PHE A 335 -8.44 7.54 5.90
CA PHE A 335 -7.16 7.14 5.31
C PHE A 335 -7.08 7.31 3.80
N ASN A 336 -8.19 7.23 3.05
CA ASN A 336 -8.09 7.29 1.59
C ASN A 336 -7.56 8.66 1.11
N GLY A 337 -6.48 8.65 0.33
CA GLY A 337 -5.85 9.88 -0.16
C GLY A 337 -5.00 10.60 0.89
N PHE A 338 -4.86 10.05 2.11
CA PHE A 338 -3.96 10.61 3.11
C PHE A 338 -2.51 10.46 2.62
N THR A 339 -1.84 11.60 2.40
CA THR A 339 -0.45 11.61 1.93
C THR A 339 0.50 11.45 3.09
N ALA A 340 1.33 10.42 3.04
CA ALA A 340 2.40 10.19 4.01
C ALA A 340 3.73 9.95 3.28
N SER A 341 4.82 9.94 4.03
CA SER A 341 6.11 9.44 3.53
C SER A 341 6.62 8.29 4.38
N THR A 342 7.10 7.23 3.74
CA THR A 342 7.72 6.06 4.39
C THR A 342 9.15 5.86 3.90
N ILE A 343 9.95 5.14 4.69
CA ILE A 343 11.31 4.77 4.30
C ILE A 343 11.23 3.55 3.38
N ASN A 344 11.78 3.66 2.18
CA ASN A 344 12.15 2.52 1.35
C ASN A 344 13.45 1.93 1.91
N TRP A 345 13.34 0.77 2.57
CA TRP A 345 14.47 0.10 3.23
C TRP A 345 15.57 -0.40 2.30
N GLN A 346 15.29 -0.60 1.01
CA GLN A 346 16.30 -1.01 0.04
C GLN A 346 17.18 0.16 -0.42
N THR A 347 16.58 1.34 -0.56
CA THR A 347 17.30 2.56 -0.97
C THR A 347 17.57 3.52 0.19
N PHE A 348 17.14 3.18 1.40
CA PHE A 348 17.14 4.06 2.59
C PHE A 348 16.54 5.45 2.33
N SER A 349 15.66 5.59 1.34
CA SER A 349 15.10 6.87 0.89
C SER A 349 13.66 7.04 1.32
N GLN A 350 13.18 8.28 1.42
CA GLN A 350 11.76 8.52 1.64
C GLN A 350 10.98 8.51 0.34
N ILE A 351 9.91 7.73 0.32
CA ILE A 351 8.89 7.75 -0.73
C ILE A 351 7.65 8.40 -0.16
N ALA A 352 7.23 9.50 -0.78
CA ALA A 352 5.93 10.12 -0.59
C ALA A 352 4.88 9.38 -1.43
N PHE A 353 3.81 8.94 -0.78
CA PHE A 353 2.69 8.26 -1.42
C PHE A 353 1.38 8.59 -0.70
N ALA A 354 0.27 8.40 -1.39
CA ALA A 354 -1.06 8.47 -0.79
C ALA A 354 -1.50 7.07 -0.35
N PHE A 355 -2.11 6.97 0.83
CA PHE A 355 -2.77 5.74 1.26
C PHE A 355 -3.92 5.42 0.31
N ALA A 356 -4.04 4.16 -0.08
CA ALA A 356 -5.02 3.71 -1.07
C ALA A 356 -5.99 2.72 -0.42
N VAL A 357 -7.23 3.16 -0.18
CA VAL A 357 -8.30 2.28 0.30
C VAL A 357 -9.04 1.72 -0.90
N THR A 358 -8.62 0.55 -1.36
CA THR A 358 -9.18 -0.08 -2.56
C THR A 358 -10.46 -0.86 -2.28
N PRO A 359 -11.36 -1.02 -3.27
CA PRO A 359 -12.56 -1.84 -3.12
C PRO A 359 -12.26 -3.27 -2.66
N GLN A 360 -11.15 -3.85 -3.11
CA GLN A 360 -10.70 -5.19 -2.72
C GLN A 360 -10.39 -5.26 -1.22
N LEU A 361 -9.71 -4.24 -0.67
CA LEU A 361 -9.45 -4.16 0.78
C LEU A 361 -10.75 -4.05 1.58
N LEU A 362 -11.72 -3.27 1.11
CA LEU A 362 -13.02 -3.13 1.77
C LEU A 362 -13.81 -4.44 1.79
N VAL A 363 -13.87 -5.15 0.66
CA VAL A 363 -14.52 -6.46 0.57
C VAL A 363 -13.83 -7.46 1.51
N MET A 364 -12.50 -7.52 1.49
CA MET A 364 -11.75 -8.39 2.38
C MET A 364 -12.03 -8.07 3.85
N ALA A 365 -12.09 -6.79 4.22
CA ALA A 365 -12.35 -6.38 5.59
C ALA A 365 -13.77 -6.74 6.07
N VAL A 366 -14.77 -6.64 5.20
CA VAL A 366 -16.14 -7.12 5.47
C VAL A 366 -16.16 -8.64 5.66
N VAL A 367 -15.42 -9.40 4.84
CA VAL A 367 -15.27 -10.84 5.01
C VAL A 367 -14.64 -11.18 6.37
N TRP A 368 -13.59 -10.45 6.78
CA TRP A 368 -12.99 -10.60 8.10
C TRP A 368 -13.97 -10.32 9.24
N ALA A 369 -14.77 -9.25 9.12
CA ALA A 369 -15.82 -8.94 10.09
C ALA A 369 -16.86 -10.07 10.19
N ALA A 370 -17.29 -10.60 9.05
CA ALA A 370 -18.21 -11.73 9.00
C ALA A 370 -17.63 -12.97 9.69
N VAL A 371 -16.36 -13.31 9.44
CA VAL A 371 -15.66 -14.42 10.11
C VAL A 371 -15.62 -14.22 11.63
N ILE A 372 -15.23 -13.03 12.11
CA ILE A 372 -15.18 -12.73 13.55
C ILE A 372 -16.57 -12.89 14.19
N GLY A 373 -17.62 -12.37 13.53
CA GLY A 373 -19.01 -12.49 14.00
C GLY A 373 -19.49 -13.94 14.07
N LEU A 374 -19.22 -14.72 13.03
CA LEU A 374 -19.58 -16.13 12.97
C LEU A 374 -18.85 -16.95 14.03
N VAL A 375 -17.55 -16.74 14.22
CA VAL A 375 -16.78 -17.43 15.27
C VAL A 375 -17.27 -17.01 16.66
N GLY A 376 -17.55 -15.72 16.85
CA GLY A 376 -18.04 -15.17 18.13
C GLY A 376 -19.44 -15.64 18.52
N GLY A 377 -20.32 -15.85 17.55
CA GLY A 377 -21.66 -16.36 17.82
C GLY A 377 -21.72 -17.88 18.00
N PHE A 378 -20.71 -18.63 17.55
CA PHE A 378 -20.81 -20.08 17.36
C PHE A 378 -20.96 -20.84 18.69
N PHE A 379 -20.07 -20.56 19.65
CA PHE A 379 -20.13 -21.22 20.96
C PHE A 379 -21.40 -20.86 21.75
N PRO A 380 -21.82 -19.57 21.83
CA PRO A 380 -23.09 -19.20 22.44
C PRO A 380 -24.31 -19.87 21.78
N ALA A 381 -24.32 -19.98 20.44
CA ALA A 381 -25.42 -20.60 19.70
C ALA A 381 -25.57 -22.09 20.06
N ILE A 382 -24.46 -22.83 20.13
CA ILE A 382 -24.47 -24.24 20.55
C ILE A 382 -24.94 -24.38 22.00
N ARG A 383 -24.47 -23.51 22.90
CA ARG A 383 -24.87 -23.53 24.31
C ARG A 383 -26.38 -23.31 24.44
N ALA A 384 -26.93 -22.29 23.75
CA ALA A 384 -28.36 -21.98 23.76
C ALA A 384 -29.22 -23.18 23.32
N ALA A 385 -28.78 -23.87 22.27
CA ALA A 385 -29.50 -25.02 21.72
C ALA A 385 -29.43 -26.28 22.60
N ARG A 386 -28.45 -26.38 23.52
CA ARG A 386 -28.25 -27.53 24.42
C ARG A 386 -28.81 -27.32 25.82
N LEU A 387 -29.32 -26.13 26.16
CA LEU A 387 -29.92 -25.88 27.48
C LEU A 387 -31.12 -26.81 27.72
N PRO A 388 -31.20 -27.52 28.86
CA PRO A 388 -32.36 -28.34 29.20
C PRO A 388 -33.61 -27.49 29.38
N ILE A 389 -34.71 -27.87 28.74
CA ILE A 389 -35.99 -27.13 28.78
C ILE A 389 -36.52 -27.06 30.22
N ALA A 390 -36.38 -28.15 30.98
CA ALA A 390 -36.88 -28.25 32.34
C ALA A 390 -36.16 -27.31 33.34
N SER A 391 -34.86 -27.04 33.15
CA SER A 391 -34.13 -26.08 34.00
C SER A 391 -34.45 -24.65 33.59
N ALA A 392 -34.53 -24.38 32.29
CA ALA A 392 -34.81 -23.06 31.73
C ALA A 392 -36.19 -22.49 32.12
N LEU A 393 -37.19 -23.36 32.35
CA LEU A 393 -38.53 -22.97 32.80
C LEU A 393 -38.67 -22.88 34.34
N ARG A 394 -37.70 -23.42 35.09
CA ARG A 394 -37.76 -23.48 36.57
C ARG A 394 -36.97 -22.36 37.25
N GLU A 395 -36.02 -21.73 36.55
CA GLU A 395 -35.20 -20.61 37.06
C GLU A 395 -35.95 -19.27 37.03
N GLY A 396 -36.99 -19.13 37.85
CA GLY A 396 -37.27 -17.85 38.52
C GLY A 396 -38.73 -17.51 38.63
#